data_AF-A0A962PRX0-F1
#
_entry.id   AF-A0A962PRX0-F1
#
_cell.length_a   1.000
_cell.length_b   1.000
_cell.length_c   1.000
_cell.angle_alpha   90.00
_cell.angle_beta   90.00
_cell.angle_gamma   90.00
#
_symmetry.space_group_name_H-M   'P 1'
#
loop_
_entity.id
_entity.type
_entity.pdbx_description
1 polymer ?
#
loop_
_entity_poly.entity_id
_entity_poly.type
_entity_poly.pdbx_seq_one_letter_code
_entity_poly.pdbx_strand_id
1 'polypeptide(L)'
;MTEYEYIELISTFRSENAFHSMNMFTLFVAYVLAAHYAGRDMSSLQVTALTFLYTVFALTPISSTIASSIQFHDLVSSYHTAFPSGTVGTLPPRLVIFVEATEPITFTIAWLLSLAYMRNCRHYRIE
;
A
#
# COMPACT_ATOMS: atom_id res chain seq x y z
N MET A 1 -1.30 -8.32 -29.40
CA MET A 1 -0.33 -8.59 -28.33
C MET A 1 -0.12 -10.08 -28.25
N THR A 2 1.12 -10.55 -28.30
CA THR A 2 1.47 -11.97 -28.20
C THR A 2 1.31 -12.46 -26.75
N GLU A 3 1.25 -13.77 -26.55
CA GLU A 3 1.17 -14.34 -25.20
C GLU A 3 2.35 -13.92 -24.33
N TYR A 4 3.55 -13.89 -24.93
CA TYR A 4 4.77 -13.44 -24.27
C TYR A 4 4.69 -11.98 -23.82
N GLU A 5 4.22 -11.09 -24.71
CA GLU A 5 4.03 -9.66 -24.38
C GLU A 5 3.04 -9.46 -23.22
N TYR A 6 1.95 -10.24 -23.15
CA TYR A 6 1.04 -10.23 -22.00
C TYR A 6 1.74 -10.65 -20.71
N ILE A 7 2.47 -11.77 -20.73
CA ILE A 7 3.16 -12.31 -19.55
C ILE A 7 4.21 -11.32 -19.04
N GLU A 8 4.97 -10.72 -19.95
CA GLU A 8 5.95 -9.68 -19.62
C GLU A 8 5.26 -8.48 -18.96
N LEU A 9 4.17 -7.99 -19.54
CA LEU A 9 3.43 -6.85 -19.00
C LEU A 9 2.84 -7.18 -17.62
N ILE A 10 2.22 -8.35 -17.44
CA ILE A 10 1.72 -8.84 -16.14
C ILE A 10 2.85 -8.87 -15.10
N SER A 11 4.05 -9.34 -15.49
CA SER A 11 5.20 -9.37 -14.59
C SER A 11 5.68 -7.97 -14.19
N THR A 12 5.70 -7.02 -15.14
CA THR A 12 6.04 -5.62 -14.89
C THR A 12 5.06 -4.98 -13.91
N PHE A 13 3.75 -5.09 -14.17
CA PHE A 13 2.71 -4.56 -13.28
C PHE A 13 2.76 -5.17 -11.88
N ARG A 14 3.06 -6.47 -11.76
CA ARG A 14 3.25 -7.11 -10.46
C ARG A 14 4.45 -6.52 -9.71
N SER A 15 5.56 -6.26 -10.40
CA SER A 15 6.75 -5.66 -9.80
C SER A 15 6.51 -4.21 -9.37
N GLU A 16 5.78 -3.43 -10.17
CA GLU A 16 5.38 -2.07 -9.85
C GLU A 16 4.47 -2.03 -8.61
N ASN A 17 3.47 -2.92 -8.55
CA ASN A 17 2.60 -3.00 -7.38
C ASN A 17 3.41 -3.32 -6.11
N ALA A 18 4.32 -4.31 -6.18
CA ALA A 18 5.19 -4.66 -5.06
C ALA A 18 6.08 -3.48 -4.61
N PHE A 19 6.57 -2.66 -5.56
CA PHE A 19 7.33 -1.46 -5.26
C PHE A 19 6.49 -0.41 -4.53
N HIS A 20 5.25 -0.17 -4.97
CA HIS A 20 4.33 0.75 -4.29
C HIS A 20 3.98 0.28 -2.88
N SER A 21 3.72 -1.01 -2.69
CA SER A 21 3.44 -1.62 -1.38
C SER A 21 4.65 -1.52 -0.44
N MET A 22 5.87 -1.70 -0.96
CA MET A 22 7.10 -1.52 -0.18
C MET A 22 7.30 -0.06 0.26
N ASN A 23 7.00 0.91 -0.61
CA ASN A 23 7.06 2.33 -0.27
C ASN A 23 6.03 2.69 0.82
N MET A 24 4.81 2.17 0.72
CA MET A 24 3.79 2.30 1.76
C MET A 24 4.28 1.79 3.11
N PHE A 25 4.80 0.55 3.11
CA PHE A 25 5.32 -0.07 4.32
C PHE A 25 6.48 0.73 4.92
N THR A 26 7.40 1.22 4.09
CA THR A 26 8.55 2.02 4.52
C THR A 26 8.11 3.34 5.17
N LEU A 27 7.15 4.05 4.56
CA LEU A 27 6.58 5.29 5.14
C LEU A 27 5.92 5.03 6.48
N PHE A 28 5.13 3.96 6.58
CA PHE A 28 4.47 3.56 7.82
C PHE A 28 5.50 3.27 8.92
N VAL A 29 6.51 2.44 8.64
CA VAL A 29 7.55 2.08 9.61
C VAL A 29 8.33 3.33 10.04
N ALA A 30 8.73 4.19 9.10
CA ALA A 30 9.44 5.42 9.41
C ALA A 30 8.62 6.34 10.35
N TYR A 31 7.32 6.46 10.10
CA TYR A 31 6.43 7.27 10.94
C TYR A 31 6.27 6.68 12.35
N VAL A 32 6.12 5.36 12.47
CA VAL A 32 6.05 4.68 13.78
C VAL A 32 7.36 4.81 14.56
N LEU A 33 8.51 4.69 13.90
CA LEU A 33 9.82 4.89 14.55
C LEU A 33 9.99 6.34 15.00
N ALA A 34 9.59 7.32 14.18
CA ALA A 34 9.61 8.72 14.56
C ALA A 34 8.72 8.97 15.79
N ALA A 35 7.52 8.39 15.82
CA ALA A 35 6.63 8.45 16.97
C ALA A 35 7.24 7.83 18.23
N HIS A 36 7.88 6.67 18.09
CA HIS A 36 8.47 5.93 19.21
C HIS A 36 9.68 6.66 19.82
N TYR A 37 10.60 7.15 18.99
CA TYR A 37 11.86 7.73 19.47
C TYR A 37 11.79 9.22 19.76
N ALA A 38 11.05 9.99 18.95
CA ALA A 38 11.00 11.45 19.06
C ALA A 38 9.65 11.97 19.56
N GLY A 39 8.58 11.18 19.48
CA GLY A 39 7.22 11.68 19.69
C GLY A 39 6.95 12.26 21.09
N ARG A 40 7.67 11.81 22.12
CA ARG A 40 7.56 12.33 23.50
C ARG A 40 8.10 13.76 23.63
N ASP A 41 9.12 14.11 22.85
CA ASP A 41 9.86 15.37 22.95
C ASP A 41 9.30 16.43 21.97
N MET A 42 8.34 16.04 21.13
CA MET A 42 7.71 16.91 20.14
C MET A 42 6.56 17.74 20.72
N SER A 43 6.55 19.03 20.39
CA SER A 43 5.42 19.93 20.64
C SER A 43 4.17 19.52 19.82
N SER A 44 2.98 19.94 20.27
CA SER A 44 1.72 19.71 19.53
C SER A 44 1.82 20.12 18.06
N LEU A 45 2.46 21.25 17.77
CA LEU A 45 2.59 21.78 16.43
C LEU A 45 3.45 20.87 15.55
N GLN A 46 4.58 20.40 16.08
CA GLN A 46 5.48 19.48 15.38
C GLN A 46 4.81 18.14 15.08
N VAL A 47 4.03 17.60 16.04
CA VAL A 47 3.25 16.37 15.83
C VAL A 47 2.22 16.56 14.73
N THR A 48 1.47 17.67 14.75
CA THR A 48 0.47 17.97 13.72
C THR A 48 1.10 18.15 12.34
N ALA A 49 2.22 18.88 12.26
CA ALA A 49 2.95 19.07 11.01
C ALA A 49 3.49 17.74 10.46
N LEU A 50 4.10 16.90 11.32
CA LEU A 50 4.59 15.58 10.92
C LEU A 50 3.45 14.67 10.46
N THR A 51 2.33 14.67 11.19
CA THR A 51 1.11 13.91 10.83
C THR A 51 0.57 14.34 9.47
N PHE A 52 0.51 15.65 9.22
CA PHE A 52 0.05 16.21 7.96
C PHE A 52 0.98 15.80 6.81
N LEU A 53 2.29 15.98 6.96
CA LEU A 53 3.27 15.58 5.96
C LEU A 53 3.18 14.07 5.67
N TYR A 54 3.17 13.24 6.70
CA TYR A 54 2.99 11.79 6.56
C TYR A 54 1.72 11.44 5.78
N THR A 55 0.59 12.08 6.10
CA THR A 55 -0.67 11.85 5.40
C THR A 55 -0.57 12.23 3.92
N VAL A 56 -0.02 13.40 3.62
CA VAL A 56 0.17 13.85 2.23
C VAL A 56 1.09 12.91 1.45
N PHE A 57 2.21 12.49 2.05
CA PHE A 57 3.14 11.56 1.41
C PHE A 57 2.59 10.14 1.27
N ALA A 58 1.70 9.69 2.15
CA ALA A 58 1.06 8.39 2.07
C ALA A 58 0.01 8.32 0.94
N LEU A 59 -0.65 9.43 0.59
CA LEU A 59 -1.69 9.46 -0.45
C LEU A 59 -1.17 9.00 -1.83
N THR A 60 0.05 9.38 -2.19
CA THR A 60 0.65 9.01 -3.48
C THR A 60 0.78 7.49 -3.63
N PRO A 61 1.54 6.76 -2.77
CA PRO A 61 1.68 5.32 -2.89
C PRO A 61 0.36 4.57 -2.66
N ILE A 62 -0.57 5.04 -1.82
CA ILE A 62 -1.93 4.46 -1.72
C ILE A 62 -2.63 4.50 -3.08
N SER A 63 -2.65 5.67 -3.71
CA SER A 63 -3.34 5.86 -5.00
C SER A 63 -2.67 5.04 -6.11
N SER A 64 -1.34 4.96 -6.11
CA SER A 64 -0.58 4.14 -7.05
C SER A 64 -0.85 2.65 -6.88
N THR A 65 -0.89 2.11 -5.65
CA THR A 65 -1.24 0.71 -5.38
C THR A 65 -2.66 0.39 -5.86
N ILE A 66 -3.63 1.29 -5.62
CA ILE A 66 -5.01 1.11 -6.10
C ILE A 66 -5.05 1.08 -7.63
N ALA A 67 -4.42 2.07 -8.29
CA ALA A 67 -4.40 2.14 -9.75
C ALA A 67 -3.68 0.94 -10.39
N SER A 68 -2.53 0.54 -9.84
CA SER A 68 -1.75 -0.61 -10.32
C SER A 68 -2.52 -1.92 -10.14
N SER A 69 -3.25 -2.08 -9.04
CA SER A 69 -4.09 -3.26 -8.80
C SER A 69 -5.21 -3.38 -9.83
N ILE A 70 -5.90 -2.27 -10.14
CA ILE A 70 -6.95 -2.23 -11.17
C ILE A 70 -6.37 -2.60 -12.55
N GLN A 71 -5.24 -2.00 -12.93
CA GLN A 71 -4.60 -2.26 -14.22
C GLN A 71 -4.09 -3.69 -14.35
N PHE A 72 -3.52 -4.24 -13.27
CA PHE A 72 -3.11 -5.64 -13.21
C PHE A 72 -4.31 -6.58 -13.42
N HIS A 73 -5.44 -6.29 -12.78
CA HIS A 73 -6.67 -7.07 -12.93
C HIS A 73 -7.19 -7.08 -14.37
N ASP A 74 -7.34 -5.89 -14.97
CA ASP A 74 -7.83 -5.72 -16.33
C ASP A 74 -6.92 -6.47 -17.33
N LEU A 75 -5.62 -6.45 -17.08
CA LEU A 75 -4.63 -7.12 -17.91
C LEU A 75 -4.70 -8.65 -17.78
N VAL A 76 -4.82 -9.19 -16.57
CA VAL A 76 -4.99 -10.63 -16.33
C VAL A 76 -6.31 -11.13 -16.93
N SER A 77 -7.40 -10.38 -16.78
CA SER A 77 -8.69 -10.69 -17.40
C SER A 77 -8.59 -10.72 -18.93
N SER A 78 -7.90 -9.74 -19.51
CA SER A 78 -7.65 -9.68 -20.96
C SER A 78 -6.79 -10.85 -21.44
N TYR A 79 -5.76 -11.24 -20.67
CA TYR A 79 -4.92 -12.41 -20.97
C TYR A 79 -5.74 -13.70 -21.06
N HIS A 80 -6.63 -13.96 -20.10
CA HIS A 80 -7.45 -15.18 -20.12
C HIS A 80 -8.49 -15.20 -21.23
N THR A 81 -8.95 -14.03 -21.66
CA THR A 81 -9.85 -13.92 -22.83
C THR A 81 -9.10 -14.22 -24.13
N ALA A 82 -7.85 -13.76 -24.25
CA ALA A 82 -7.01 -13.97 -25.44
C ALA A 82 -6.35 -15.37 -25.49
N PHE A 83 -6.00 -15.93 -24.34
CA PHE A 83 -5.28 -17.20 -24.17
C PHE A 83 -5.98 -18.08 -23.11
N PRO A 84 -7.08 -18.75 -23.47
CA PRO A 84 -7.87 -19.55 -22.52
C PRO A 84 -7.12 -20.74 -21.92
N SER A 85 -6.12 -21.26 -22.64
CA SER A 85 -5.23 -22.34 -22.20
C SER A 85 -3.91 -21.84 -21.62
N GLY A 86 -3.80 -20.53 -21.37
CA GLY A 86 -2.58 -19.88 -20.90
C GLY A 86 -2.14 -20.35 -19.50
N THR A 87 -0.85 -20.22 -19.21
CA THR A 87 -0.21 -20.75 -17.98
C THR A 87 -0.21 -19.78 -16.81
N VAL A 88 -0.60 -18.52 -17.00
CA VAL A 88 -0.72 -17.56 -15.89
C VAL A 88 -1.82 -18.06 -14.95
N GLY A 89 -1.48 -18.29 -13.68
CA GLY A 89 -2.42 -18.85 -12.72
C GLY A 89 -3.59 -17.90 -12.47
N THR A 90 -4.82 -18.39 -12.65
CA THR A 90 -6.01 -17.69 -12.15
C THR A 90 -6.09 -17.92 -10.64
N LEU A 91 -6.02 -16.85 -9.86
CA LEU A 91 -6.69 -16.88 -8.57
C LEU A 91 -8.20 -16.97 -8.88
N PRO A 92 -8.97 -17.82 -8.18
CA PRO A 92 -10.42 -17.82 -8.29
C PRO A 92 -10.94 -16.40 -8.14
N PRO A 93 -11.97 -15.95 -8.90
CA PRO A 93 -12.44 -14.56 -8.87
C PRO A 93 -12.72 -14.03 -7.46
N ARG A 94 -13.18 -14.92 -6.56
CA ARG A 94 -13.41 -14.60 -5.14
C ARG A 94 -12.13 -14.30 -4.36
N LEU A 95 -11.03 -14.98 -4.66
CA LEU A 95 -9.72 -14.74 -4.04
C LEU A 95 -9.05 -13.49 -4.62
N VAL A 96 -9.29 -13.18 -5.89
CA VAL A 96 -8.82 -11.93 -6.53
C VAL A 96 -9.42 -10.72 -5.83
N ILE A 97 -10.76 -10.67 -5.72
CA ILE A 97 -11.48 -9.59 -5.01
C ILE A 97 -11.03 -9.50 -3.55
N PHE A 98 -10.78 -10.64 -2.90
CA PHE A 98 -10.31 -10.67 -1.52
C PHE A 98 -8.92 -10.04 -1.39
N VAL A 99 -7.95 -10.46 -2.19
CA VAL A 99 -6.58 -9.92 -2.15
C VAL A 99 -6.57 -8.43 -2.51
N GLU A 100 -7.29 -8.03 -3.56
CA GLU A 100 -7.39 -6.65 -4.04
C GLU A 100 -8.08 -5.70 -3.05
N ALA A 101 -9.10 -6.18 -2.33
CA ALA A 101 -9.74 -5.38 -1.28
C ALA A 101 -8.89 -5.34 -0.01
N THR A 102 -8.21 -6.44 0.33
CA THR A 102 -7.47 -6.53 1.59
C THR A 102 -6.26 -5.62 1.65
N GLU A 103 -5.54 -5.40 0.55
CA GLU A 103 -4.31 -4.59 0.57
C GLU A 103 -4.59 -3.10 0.87
N PRO A 104 -5.49 -2.39 0.15
CA PRO A 104 -5.86 -1.01 0.48
C PRO A 104 -6.49 -0.87 1.87
N ILE A 105 -7.32 -1.85 2.28
CA ILE A 105 -7.94 -1.86 3.62
C ILE A 105 -6.86 -1.98 4.70
N THR A 106 -5.91 -2.91 4.53
CA THR A 106 -4.82 -3.14 5.48
C THR A 106 -3.96 -1.88 5.61
N PHE A 107 -3.61 -1.24 4.50
CA PHE A 107 -2.87 0.02 4.53
C PHE A 107 -3.64 1.15 5.18
N THR A 108 -4.95 1.26 4.92
CA THR A 108 -5.79 2.28 5.55
C THR A 108 -5.87 2.08 7.06
N ILE A 109 -6.05 0.83 7.52
CA ILE A 109 -6.07 0.50 8.94
C ILE A 109 -4.70 0.79 9.57
N ALA A 110 -3.61 0.37 8.94
CA ALA A 110 -2.25 0.63 9.42
C ALA A 110 -1.96 2.13 9.53
N TRP A 111 -2.40 2.92 8.54
CA TRP A 111 -2.32 4.37 8.56
C TRP A 111 -3.09 4.96 9.75
N LEU A 112 -4.35 4.59 9.96
CA LEU A 112 -5.16 5.07 11.10
C LEU A 112 -4.52 4.70 12.44
N LEU A 113 -4.02 3.47 12.57
CA LEU A 113 -3.36 3.00 13.79
C LEU A 113 -2.05 3.76 14.06
N SER A 114 -1.27 4.11 13.02
CA SER A 114 -0.04 4.88 13.20
C SER A 114 -0.33 6.30 13.70
N LEU A 115 -1.40 6.93 13.19
CA LEU A 115 -1.85 8.23 13.68
C LEU A 115 -2.28 8.19 15.15
N ALA A 116 -3.03 7.15 15.54
CA ALA A 116 -3.42 6.93 16.92
C ALA A 116 -2.20 6.68 17.82
N TYR A 117 -1.23 5.90 17.34
CA TYR A 117 0.01 5.61 18.05
C TYR A 117 0.81 6.88 18.36
N MET A 118 1.00 7.76 17.38
CA MET A 118 1.69 9.04 17.57
C MET A 118 1.05 9.90 18.67
N ARG A 119 -0.28 9.94 18.73
CA ARG A 119 -1.02 10.67 19.77
C ARG A 119 -0.82 10.07 21.16
N ASN A 120 -0.79 8.74 21.26
CA ASN A 120 -0.56 8.02 22.51
C ASN A 120 0.88 8.17 23.02
N CYS A 121 1.89 8.05 22.16
CA CYS A 121 3.30 8.21 22.55
C CYS A 121 3.59 9.56 23.21
N ARG A 122 2.86 10.60 22.82
CA ARG A 122 2.96 11.93 23.45
C ARG A 122 2.39 11.97 24.88
N HIS A 123 1.34 11.19 25.18
CA HIS A 123 0.65 11.26 26.48
C HIS A 123 1.41 10.55 27.60
N TYR A 124 2.28 9.59 27.29
CA TYR A 124 3.12 8.93 28.28
C TYR A 124 4.34 9.79 28.65
N ARG A 125 4.10 10.89 29.38
CA ARG A 125 5.11 11.53 30.22
C ARG A 125 5.09 10.77 31.54
N ILE A 126 5.94 9.76 31.69
CA ILE A 126 6.23 9.23 33.03
C ILE A 126 7.06 10.32 33.69
N GLU A 127 6.43 11.06 34.60
CA GLU A 127 7.08 12.00 35.51
C GLU A 127 8.08 11.29 36.43
#